data_AF-A0A838UC49-F1
#
_entry.id   AF-A0A838UC49-F1
#
_cell.length_a   1.000
_cell.length_b   1.000
_cell.length_c   1.000
_cell.angle_alpha   90.00
_cell.angle_beta   90.00
_cell.angle_gamma   90.00
#
_symmetry.space_group_name_H-M   'P 1'
#
loop_
_entity.id
_entity.type
_entity.pdbx_description
1 polymer ?
#
loop_
_entity_poly.entity_id
_entity_poly.type
_entity_poly.pdbx_seq_one_letter_code
_entity_poly.pdbx_strand_id
1 'polypeptide(L)'
;MIPFTFTPNKTPHRGFTLFVAVILSSVVLSIGLALLDVAYKEIILSSTGRQSQYAFYNADSALECGVFYDSGGKTGISEFDFATGAVSGTVSCDGVVANYSDPQTSSPRISTFSIPCADGVGILGTVTVYKYSPPTTDAAGRPLSTAIYATGYNTCNASDPGRIERGEKAYY
;
A
#
# COMPACT_ATOMS: atom_id res chain seq x y z
N MET A 1 -90.17 22.65 -30.82
CA MET A 1 -88.72 22.89 -31.03
C MET A 1 -88.01 22.51 -29.73
N ILE A 2 -87.49 21.28 -29.66
CA ILE A 2 -86.84 20.72 -28.47
C ILE A 2 -85.33 20.82 -28.71
N PRO A 3 -84.52 21.42 -27.82
CA PRO A 3 -83.10 21.54 -28.05
C PRO A 3 -82.42 20.19 -27.80
N PHE A 4 -81.78 19.64 -28.83
CA PHE A 4 -80.85 18.52 -28.70
C PHE A 4 -79.54 19.03 -28.10
N THR A 5 -79.28 18.75 -26.83
CA THR A 5 -77.96 18.93 -26.21
C THR A 5 -77.10 17.69 -26.47
N PHE A 6 -76.00 17.86 -27.21
CA PHE A 6 -74.99 16.82 -27.42
C PHE A 6 -73.99 16.84 -26.26
N THR A 7 -74.00 15.83 -25.39
CA THR A 7 -72.94 15.62 -24.41
C THR A 7 -71.93 14.60 -24.96
N PRO A 8 -70.65 14.96 -25.16
CA PRO A 8 -69.64 14.01 -25.60
C PRO A 8 -69.28 13.03 -24.47
N ASN A 9 -69.45 11.74 -24.72
CA ASN A 9 -68.98 10.68 -23.82
C ASN A 9 -67.46 10.51 -24.00
N LYS A 10 -66.67 10.98 -23.03
CA LYS A 10 -65.24 10.64 -22.93
C LYS A 10 -65.10 9.51 -21.94
N THR A 11 -65.02 8.27 -22.42
CA THR A 11 -64.51 7.15 -21.62
C THR A 11 -63.02 7.39 -21.35
N PRO A 12 -62.60 7.63 -20.10
CA PRO A 12 -61.19 7.91 -19.84
C PRO A 12 -60.45 6.56 -19.80
N HIS A 13 -59.56 6.33 -20.76
CA HIS A 13 -58.62 5.20 -20.77
C HIS A 13 -57.59 5.37 -19.63
N ARG A 14 -57.98 5.06 -18.39
CA ARG A 14 -57.23 5.36 -17.15
C ARG A 14 -56.20 4.31 -16.72
N GLY A 15 -56.07 3.20 -17.45
CA GLY A 15 -55.17 2.09 -17.06
C GLY A 15 -53.75 2.16 -17.61
N PHE A 16 -53.54 2.82 -18.76
CA PHE A 16 -52.26 2.80 -19.47
C PHE A 16 -51.16 3.63 -18.77
N THR A 17 -51.55 4.75 -18.14
CA THR A 17 -50.62 5.65 -17.45
C THR A 17 -49.97 5.01 -16.23
N LEU A 18 -50.70 4.18 -15.48
CA LEU A 18 -50.16 3.46 -14.32
C LEU A 18 -49.11 2.43 -14.73
N PHE A 19 -49.35 1.69 -15.82
CA PHE A 19 -48.39 0.71 -16.33
C PHE A 19 -47.09 1.37 -16.80
N VAL A 20 -47.18 2.47 -17.55
CA VAL A 20 -46.00 3.25 -17.98
C VAL A 20 -45.24 3.82 -16.78
N ALA A 21 -45.94 4.33 -15.77
CA ALA A 21 -45.30 4.84 -14.55
C ALA A 21 -44.48 3.75 -13.82
N VAL A 22 -45.02 2.54 -13.69
CA VAL A 22 -44.34 1.40 -13.05
C VAL A 22 -43.11 0.96 -13.84
N ILE A 23 -43.19 0.88 -15.16
CA ILE A 23 -42.02 0.54 -16.00
C ILE A 23 -40.93 1.59 -15.83
N LEU A 24 -41.26 2.88 -15.95
CA LEU A 24 -40.27 3.95 -15.81
C LEU A 24 -39.60 3.92 -14.43
N SER A 25 -40.37 3.74 -13.36
CA SER A 25 -39.82 3.65 -12.01
C SER A 25 -38.96 2.41 -11.81
N SER A 26 -39.29 1.26 -12.41
CA SER A 26 -38.43 0.07 -12.37
C SER A 26 -37.09 0.25 -13.07
N VAL A 27 -37.07 0.95 -14.22
CA VAL A 27 -35.85 1.25 -14.97
C VAL A 27 -34.97 2.22 -14.20
N VAL A 28 -35.56 3.30 -13.67
CA VAL A 28 -34.82 4.27 -12.84
C VAL A 28 -34.25 3.62 -11.59
N LEU A 29 -35.02 2.75 -10.92
CA LEU A 29 -34.55 2.00 -9.76
C LEU A 29 -33.38 1.06 -10.12
N SER A 30 -33.47 0.38 -11.26
CA SER A 30 -32.42 -0.53 -11.74
C SER A 30 -31.10 0.22 -12.01
N ILE A 31 -31.19 1.40 -12.63
CA ILE A 31 -30.03 2.27 -12.87
C ILE A 31 -29.48 2.80 -11.53
N GLY A 32 -30.36 3.22 -10.62
CA GLY A 32 -29.96 3.72 -9.29
C GLY A 32 -29.19 2.67 -8.47
N LEU A 33 -29.66 1.41 -8.48
CA LEU A 33 -28.97 0.30 -7.82
C LEU A 33 -27.62 -0.03 -8.46
N ALA A 34 -27.55 0.01 -9.81
CA ALA A 34 -26.29 -0.21 -10.52
C ALA A 34 -25.25 0.87 -10.19
N LEU A 35 -25.65 2.14 -10.13
CA LEU A 35 -24.76 3.24 -9.75
C LEU A 35 -24.32 3.16 -8.29
N LEU A 36 -25.21 2.76 -7.38
CA LEU A 36 -24.88 2.56 -5.98
C LEU A 36 -23.81 1.47 -5.78
N ASP A 37 -23.90 0.35 -6.49
CA ASP A 37 -22.92 -0.73 -6.42
C ASP A 37 -21.54 -0.28 -6.92
N VAL A 38 -21.50 0.49 -8.02
CA VAL A 38 -20.25 1.06 -8.54
C VAL A 38 -19.64 2.04 -7.52
N ALA A 39 -20.42 2.99 -7.02
CA ALA A 39 -19.95 3.97 -6.04
C ALA A 39 -19.45 3.31 -4.75
N TYR A 40 -20.11 2.24 -4.29
CA TYR A 40 -19.68 1.49 -3.10
C TYR A 40 -18.29 0.85 -3.32
N LYS A 41 -18.06 0.24 -4.48
CA LYS A 41 -16.76 -0.34 -4.83
C LYS A 41 -15.67 0.72 -4.97
N GLU A 42 -15.99 1.88 -5.56
CA GLU A 42 -15.06 3.00 -5.70
C GLU A 42 -14.62 3.54 -4.34
N ILE A 43 -15.53 3.67 -3.36
CA ILE A 43 -15.20 4.11 -2.01
C ILE A 43 -14.22 3.13 -1.35
N ILE A 44 -14.49 1.82 -1.45
CA ILE A 44 -13.61 0.80 -0.90
C ILE A 44 -12.23 0.87 -1.57
N LEU A 45 -12.17 0.94 -2.91
CA LEU A 45 -10.92 1.00 -3.66
C LEU A 45 -10.13 2.29 -3.37
N SER A 46 -10.83 3.42 -3.20
CA SER A 46 -10.22 4.69 -2.79
C SER A 46 -9.59 4.59 -1.41
N SER A 47 -10.29 3.97 -0.45
CA SER A 47 -9.78 3.78 0.90
C SER A 47 -8.53 2.89 0.93
N THR A 48 -8.53 1.77 0.20
CA THR A 48 -7.37 0.86 0.13
C THR A 48 -6.21 1.48 -0.65
N GLY A 49 -6.49 2.29 -1.67
CA GLY A 49 -5.51 3.10 -2.38
C GLY A 49 -4.80 4.09 -1.45
N ARG A 50 -5.55 4.81 -0.62
CA ARG A 50 -4.98 5.73 0.38
C ARG A 50 -4.14 4.98 1.43
N GLN A 51 -4.62 3.85 1.94
CA GLN A 51 -3.86 3.02 2.87
C GLN A 51 -2.56 2.48 2.24
N SER A 52 -2.59 2.15 0.95
CA SER A 52 -1.39 1.75 0.22
C SER A 52 -0.35 2.86 0.11
N GLN A 53 -0.78 4.12 -0.03
CA GLN A 53 0.16 5.26 -0.06
C GLN A 53 0.87 5.44 1.27
N TYR A 54 0.18 5.25 2.41
CA TYR A 54 0.82 5.28 3.73
C TYR A 54 1.86 4.17 3.89
N ALA A 55 1.51 2.93 3.51
CA ALA A 55 2.44 1.82 3.53
C ALA A 55 3.67 2.05 2.63
N PHE A 56 3.47 2.62 1.44
CA PHE A 56 4.56 2.93 0.52
C PHE A 56 5.47 4.05 1.04
N TYR A 57 4.89 5.13 1.57
CA TYR A 57 5.65 6.22 2.19
C TYR A 57 6.52 5.73 3.36
N ASN A 58 5.99 4.83 4.18
CA ASN A 58 6.72 4.20 5.27
C ASN A 58 7.84 3.27 4.76
N ALA A 59 7.62 2.57 3.63
CA ALA A 59 8.63 1.73 3.01
C ALA A 59 9.78 2.56 2.42
N ASP A 60 9.48 3.64 1.72
CA ASP A 60 10.45 4.59 1.15
C ASP A 60 11.30 5.23 2.25
N SER A 61 10.66 5.73 3.31
CA SER A 61 11.37 6.30 4.46
C SER A 61 12.30 5.28 5.14
N ALA A 62 11.86 4.02 5.24
CA ALA A 62 12.69 2.93 5.76
C ALA A 62 13.86 2.61 4.83
N LEU A 63 13.63 2.61 3.51
CA LEU A 63 14.65 2.39 2.49
C LEU A 63 15.74 3.46 2.56
N GLU A 64 15.35 4.74 2.60
CA GLU A 64 16.28 5.87 2.70
C GLU A 64 17.11 5.79 3.98
N CYS A 65 16.53 5.34 5.10
CA CYS A 65 17.31 5.07 6.30
C CYS A 65 18.33 3.94 6.07
N GLY A 66 17.93 2.83 5.45
CA GLY A 66 18.84 1.75 5.09
C GLY A 66 20.01 2.21 4.22
N VAL A 67 19.71 2.97 3.16
CA VAL A 67 20.71 3.53 2.23
C VAL A 67 21.63 4.52 2.92
N PHE A 68 21.13 5.35 3.84
CA PHE A 68 21.95 6.31 4.58
C PHE A 68 23.02 5.62 5.45
N TYR A 69 22.64 4.57 6.19
CA TYR A 69 23.60 3.81 7.00
C TYR A 69 24.50 2.91 6.14
N ASP A 70 24.01 2.46 4.98
CA ASP A 70 24.82 1.68 4.05
C ASP A 70 25.87 2.52 3.31
N SER A 71 25.56 3.77 2.96
CA SER A 71 26.51 4.69 2.34
C SER A 71 27.54 5.25 3.33
N GLY A 72 27.41 4.90 4.61
CA GLY A 72 28.30 5.33 5.69
C GLY A 72 28.01 6.72 6.23
N GLY A 73 26.77 7.22 6.10
CA GLY A 73 26.38 8.59 6.48
C GLY A 73 26.66 9.00 7.92
N LYS A 74 26.86 8.05 8.85
CA LYS A 74 27.15 8.33 10.27
C LYS A 74 28.66 8.30 10.62
N THR A 75 29.40 7.37 10.03
CA THR A 75 30.79 7.03 10.44
C THR A 75 31.80 7.13 9.29
N GLY A 76 31.35 7.40 8.07
CA GLY A 76 32.15 7.37 6.84
C GLY A 76 32.39 5.95 6.29
N ILE A 77 31.89 4.91 6.95
CA ILE A 77 31.98 3.51 6.54
C ILE A 77 30.59 2.87 6.55
N SER A 78 30.33 1.96 5.61
CA SER A 78 29.06 1.24 5.53
C SER A 78 28.87 0.37 6.77
N GLU A 79 27.79 0.60 7.52
CA GLU A 79 27.47 -0.19 8.73
C GLU A 79 27.18 -1.66 8.38
N PHE A 80 26.69 -1.87 7.16
CA PHE A 80 26.33 -3.18 6.63
C PHE A 80 27.43 -3.80 5.75
N ASP A 81 28.63 -3.19 5.67
CA ASP A 81 29.73 -3.70 4.85
C ASP A 81 30.01 -5.19 5.14
N PHE A 82 30.35 -5.94 4.10
CA PHE A 82 30.57 -7.38 4.25
C PHE A 82 31.73 -7.71 5.21
N ALA A 83 32.84 -6.97 5.12
CA ALA A 83 34.08 -7.30 5.83
C ALA A 83 34.29 -6.48 7.11
N THR A 84 33.83 -5.23 7.11
CA THR A 84 34.12 -4.25 8.16
C THR A 84 32.88 -3.81 8.94
N GLY A 85 31.68 -4.14 8.47
CA GLY A 85 30.43 -3.74 9.10
C GLY A 85 30.19 -4.50 10.40
N ALA A 86 29.58 -3.84 11.39
CA ALA A 86 29.35 -4.46 12.69
C ALA A 86 28.29 -5.57 12.59
N VAL A 87 28.49 -6.66 13.32
CA VAL A 87 27.58 -7.83 13.38
C VAL A 87 26.23 -7.46 14.00
N SER A 88 26.20 -6.46 14.86
CA SER A 88 24.99 -5.94 15.47
C SER A 88 25.22 -4.49 15.87
N GLY A 89 24.16 -3.70 15.84
CA GLY A 89 24.23 -2.31 16.24
C GLY A 89 22.86 -1.64 16.25
N THR A 90 22.88 -0.32 16.24
CA THR A 90 21.66 0.50 16.28
C THR A 90 21.66 1.48 15.12
N VAL A 91 20.53 1.53 14.42
CA VAL A 91 20.23 2.55 13.41
C VAL A 91 19.12 3.43 13.95
N SER A 92 19.29 4.74 13.83
CA SER A 92 18.26 5.72 14.19
C SER A 92 17.67 6.28 12.91
N CYS A 93 16.37 6.02 12.69
CA CYS A 93 15.60 6.54 11.56
C CYS A 93 14.56 7.51 12.12
N ASP A 94 14.64 8.80 11.78
CA ASP A 94 13.72 9.85 12.26
C ASP A 94 13.53 9.88 13.79
N GLY A 95 14.64 9.74 14.53
CA GLY A 95 14.64 9.72 16.00
C GLY A 95 14.17 8.39 16.64
N VAL A 96 13.72 7.42 15.83
CA VAL A 96 13.37 6.08 16.29
C VAL A 96 14.58 5.15 16.16
N VAL A 97 14.96 4.52 17.27
CA VAL A 97 16.08 3.58 17.30
C VAL A 97 15.60 2.16 16.97
N ALA A 98 16.18 1.57 15.94
CA ALA A 98 16.02 0.18 15.58
C ALA A 98 17.34 -0.57 15.77
N ASN A 99 17.26 -1.77 16.33
CA ASN A 99 18.41 -2.65 16.45
C ASN A 99 18.50 -3.51 15.19
N TYR A 100 19.70 -3.67 14.66
CA TYR A 100 19.97 -4.65 13.61
C TYR A 100 20.91 -5.71 14.15
N SER A 101 20.76 -6.91 13.62
CA SER A 101 21.66 -8.03 13.89
C SER A 101 21.89 -8.81 12.61
N ASP A 102 23.11 -9.29 12.45
CA ASP A 102 23.55 -10.03 11.30
C ASP A 102 24.10 -11.38 11.74
N PRO A 103 23.57 -12.50 11.24
CA PRO A 103 24.23 -13.79 11.36
C PRO A 103 25.40 -13.84 10.37
N GLN A 104 26.53 -13.23 10.74
CA GLN A 104 27.76 -13.23 9.94
C GLN A 104 28.30 -14.64 9.72
N THR A 105 27.85 -15.31 8.65
CA THR A 105 28.35 -16.66 8.31
C THR A 105 28.42 -16.94 6.81
N SER A 106 27.82 -16.14 5.93
CA SER A 106 27.82 -16.42 4.48
C SER A 106 27.61 -15.18 3.59
N SER A 107 27.93 -15.33 2.30
CA SER A 107 27.66 -14.35 1.25
C SER A 107 26.36 -14.74 0.52
N PRO A 108 25.36 -13.85 0.38
CA PRO A 108 25.33 -12.48 0.88
C PRO A 108 25.19 -12.39 2.39
N ARG A 109 25.87 -11.40 2.98
CA ARG A 109 25.62 -10.90 4.33
C ARG A 109 24.23 -10.25 4.34
N ILE A 110 23.37 -10.69 5.27
CA ILE A 110 21.98 -10.22 5.38
C ILE A 110 21.82 -9.52 6.73
N SER A 111 21.69 -8.20 6.68
CA SER A 111 21.37 -7.37 7.83
C SER A 111 19.89 -6.98 7.79
N THR A 112 19.14 -7.29 8.85
CA THR A 112 17.73 -6.93 8.95
C THR A 112 17.50 -6.06 10.18
N PHE A 113 16.67 -5.03 10.03
CA PHE A 113 16.13 -4.27 11.14
C PHE A 113 14.69 -3.88 10.91
N SER A 114 13.93 -3.77 11.99
CA SER A 114 12.54 -3.33 11.97
C SER A 114 12.44 -1.98 12.67
N ILE A 115 11.85 -1.02 11.99
CA ILE A 115 11.56 0.30 12.51
C ILE A 115 10.26 0.19 13.32
N PRO A 116 10.30 0.36 14.65
CA PRO A 116 9.09 0.34 15.45
C PRO A 116 8.28 1.62 15.19
N CYS A 117 7.01 1.58 15.55
CA CYS A 117 6.20 2.79 15.55
C CYS A 117 6.64 3.77 16.65
N ALA A 118 6.22 5.04 16.53
CA ALA A 118 6.64 6.10 17.46
C ALA A 118 6.22 5.83 18.93
N ASP A 119 5.18 5.04 19.14
CA ASP A 119 4.70 4.57 20.45
C ASP A 119 5.47 3.33 20.97
N GLY A 120 6.39 2.79 20.18
CA GLY A 120 7.15 1.59 20.48
C GLY A 120 6.34 0.29 20.36
N VAL A 121 5.10 0.34 19.88
CA VAL A 121 4.21 -0.82 19.78
C VAL A 121 3.94 -1.13 18.31
N GLY A 122 4.43 -2.29 17.87
CA GLY A 122 4.27 -2.73 16.49
C GLY A 122 5.39 -2.25 15.56
N ILE A 123 5.25 -2.56 14.28
CA ILE A 123 6.30 -2.37 13.27
C ILE A 123 5.75 -1.46 12.17
N LEU A 124 6.45 -0.36 11.92
CA LEU A 124 6.15 0.61 10.86
C LEU A 124 6.72 0.16 9.52
N GLY A 125 7.93 -0.42 9.54
CA GLY A 125 8.59 -0.96 8.37
C GLY A 125 9.75 -1.87 8.73
N THR A 126 10.19 -2.68 7.77
CA THR A 126 11.32 -3.60 7.92
C THR A 126 12.27 -3.41 6.76
N VAL A 127 13.56 -3.34 7.05
CA VAL A 127 14.62 -3.18 6.05
C VAL A 127 15.52 -4.40 6.10
N THR A 128 15.84 -4.93 4.93
CA THR A 128 16.76 -6.03 4.72
C THR A 128 17.82 -5.61 3.72
N VAL A 129 19.07 -5.59 4.17
CA VAL A 129 20.24 -5.21 3.39
C VAL A 129 20.99 -6.48 3.00
N TYR A 130 21.25 -6.63 1.71
CA TYR A 130 22.02 -7.71 1.12
C TYR A 130 23.37 -7.15 0.65
N LYS A 131 24.44 -7.67 1.24
CA LYS A 131 25.82 -7.29 0.92
C LYS A 131 26.62 -8.50 0.50
N TYR A 132 27.23 -8.43 -0.67
CA TYR A 132 28.02 -9.55 -1.20
C TYR A 132 29.51 -9.36 -0.91
N SER A 133 30.21 -10.47 -0.64
CA SER A 133 31.65 -10.48 -0.38
C SER A 133 32.46 -10.16 -1.64
N PRO A 134 33.31 -9.12 -1.70
CA PRO A 134 34.19 -8.92 -2.86
C PRO A 134 35.29 -10.02 -2.94
N PRO A 135 35.71 -10.49 -4.14
CA PRO A 135 35.16 -10.21 -5.47
C PRO A 135 34.09 -11.24 -5.82
N THR A 136 32.83 -10.99 -5.47
CA THR A 136 31.73 -11.78 -6.01
C THR A 136 31.19 -11.09 -7.24
N THR A 137 31.15 -11.86 -8.33
CA THR A 137 30.56 -11.44 -9.58
C THR A 137 29.39 -12.34 -9.92
N ASP A 138 28.42 -11.83 -10.69
CA ASP A 138 27.38 -12.67 -11.27
C ASP A 138 27.95 -13.57 -12.39
N ALA A 139 27.10 -14.43 -12.96
CA ALA A 139 27.48 -15.30 -14.07
C ALA A 139 27.97 -14.55 -15.34
N ALA A 140 27.75 -13.23 -15.40
CA ALA A 140 28.21 -12.35 -16.48
C ALA A 140 29.47 -11.56 -16.11
N GLY A 141 30.09 -11.84 -14.94
CA GLY A 141 31.32 -11.17 -14.49
C GLY A 141 31.10 -9.75 -13.93
N ARG A 142 29.85 -9.33 -13.68
CA ARG A 142 29.54 -8.03 -13.09
C ARG A 142 29.65 -8.12 -11.57
N PRO A 143 30.21 -7.12 -10.87
CA PRO A 143 30.25 -7.13 -9.40
C PRO A 143 28.83 -7.26 -8.85
N LEU A 144 28.63 -8.19 -7.90
CA LEU A 144 27.35 -8.29 -7.21
C LEU A 144 27.12 -7.01 -6.39
N SER A 145 26.04 -6.32 -6.75
CA SER A 145 25.65 -5.02 -6.23
C SER A 145 24.92 -5.15 -4.89
N THR A 146 24.99 -4.10 -4.07
CA THR A 146 24.23 -4.04 -2.81
C THR A 146 22.76 -3.97 -3.15
N ALA A 147 21.94 -4.79 -2.48
CA ALA A 147 20.49 -4.68 -2.59
C ALA A 147 19.90 -4.33 -1.23
N ILE A 148 19.03 -3.34 -1.20
CA ILE A 148 18.27 -2.97 -0.01
C ILE A 148 16.80 -3.17 -0.33
N TYR A 149 16.15 -4.02 0.46
CA TYR A 149 14.72 -4.25 0.40
C TYR A 149 14.06 -3.67 1.64
N ALA A 150 13.11 -2.77 1.45
CA ALA A 150 12.36 -2.18 2.54
C ALA A 150 10.87 -2.47 2.36
N THR A 151 10.20 -2.79 3.45
CA THR A 151 8.74 -2.87 3.52
C THR A 151 8.20 -1.89 4.53
N GLY A 152 6.99 -1.43 4.30
CA GLY A 152 6.28 -0.48 5.13
C GLY A 152 4.81 -0.87 5.26
N TYR A 153 4.23 -0.51 6.40
CA TYR A 153 2.87 -0.84 6.77
C TYR A 153 2.04 0.42 6.96
N ASN A 154 0.76 0.37 6.61
CA ASN A 154 -0.16 1.49 6.82
C ASN A 154 -0.54 1.67 8.30
N THR A 155 -0.42 0.62 9.12
CA THR A 155 -0.78 0.60 10.54
C THR A 155 0.21 -0.21 11.35
N CYS A 156 0.43 0.24 12.58
CA CYS A 156 1.30 -0.39 13.58
C CYS A 156 0.67 -1.64 14.19
N ASN A 157 -0.66 -1.75 14.15
CA ASN A 157 -1.37 -2.90 14.72
C ASN A 157 -1.30 -4.11 13.77
N ALA A 158 -0.50 -5.11 14.12
CA ALA A 158 -0.34 -6.34 13.34
C ALA A 158 -1.62 -7.19 13.25
N SER A 159 -2.60 -6.98 14.14
CA SER A 159 -3.87 -7.70 14.15
C SER A 159 -4.97 -7.01 13.34
N ASP A 160 -4.70 -5.85 12.75
CA ASP A 160 -5.68 -5.14 11.93
C ASP A 160 -5.91 -5.90 10.59
N PRO A 161 -7.14 -6.37 10.31
CA PRO A 161 -7.45 -7.02 9.03
C PRO A 161 -7.32 -6.07 7.82
N GLY A 162 -7.35 -4.75 8.05
CA GLY A 162 -7.08 -3.71 7.07
C GLY A 162 -5.60 -3.36 6.91
N ARG A 163 -4.68 -4.18 7.44
CA ARG A 163 -3.24 -3.97 7.34
C ARG A 163 -2.75 -4.27 5.93
N ILE A 164 -2.16 -3.26 5.30
CA ILE A 164 -1.57 -3.30 3.98
C ILE A 164 -0.06 -3.15 4.11
N GLU A 165 0.66 -3.96 3.34
CA GLU A 165 2.11 -3.90 3.18
C GLU A 165 2.46 -3.44 1.77
N ARG A 166 3.45 -2.56 1.66
CA ARG A 166 4.12 -2.18 0.42
C ARG A 166 5.61 -2.31 0.62
N GLY A 167 6.35 -2.52 -0.46
CA GLY A 167 7.79 -2.65 -0.36
C GLY A 167 8.49 -2.20 -1.61
N GLU A 168 9.73 -1.78 -1.42
CA GLU A 168 10.61 -1.22 -2.42
C GLU A 168 11.97 -1.91 -2.38
N LYS A 169 12.64 -1.92 -3.52
CA LYS A 169 13.95 -2.53 -3.65
C LYS A 169 14.89 -1.61 -4.42
N ALA A 170 15.97 -1.20 -3.77
CA ALA A 170 17.06 -0.48 -4.39
C ALA A 170 18.22 -1.43 -4.70
N TYR A 171 18.87 -1.20 -5.84
CA TYR A 171 20.09 -1.87 -6.28
C TYR A 171 21.11 -0.80 -6.67
N TYR A 172 22.33 -0.89 -6.14
CA TYR A 172 23.45 -0.03 -6.52
C TYR A 172 24.81 -0.67 -6.27
#